data_AF-A0A849S028-F1
#
_entry.id   AF-A0A849S028-F1
#
_cell.length_a   1.000
_cell.length_b   1.000
_cell.length_c   1.000
_cell.angle_alpha   90.00
_cell.angle_beta   90.00
_cell.angle_gamma   90.00
#
_symmetry.space_group_name_H-M   'P 1'
#
loop_
_entity.id
_entity.type
_entity.pdbx_description
1 polymer ?
#
loop_
_entity_poly.entity_id
_entity_poly.type
_entity_poly.pdbx_seq_one_letter_code
_entity_poly.pdbx_strand_id
1 'polypeptide(L)'
;MKMSWHLMLVLGLGLTVAGCGGESGEGPVVPPPPAPAEYADKHMPAGWWADAAKMEEGRKLFIGETNPDVNCASCHGKDGKPVKAGARDFRVGDRMKLYSDAVWFWRISEGVPNTKMKAWKSKLSDEDRWKLVLYERNFGLAGKGWDEGKKAWVDAAAVSAAPAAAAPAAAPEAGK
;
A
#
# COMPACT_ATOMS: atom_id res chain seq x y z
N MET A 1 66.79 -15.66 41.84
CA MET A 1 65.86 -16.20 40.81
C MET A 1 64.52 -15.52 41.02
N LYS A 2 64.11 -14.65 40.10
CA LYS A 2 62.85 -13.90 40.14
C LYS A 2 62.01 -14.37 38.96
N MET A 3 60.78 -14.82 39.18
CA MET A 3 59.75 -14.81 38.12
C MET A 3 58.38 -14.80 38.77
N SER A 4 57.78 -13.61 38.86
CA SER A 4 56.37 -13.42 39.20
C SER A 4 55.49 -13.92 38.06
N TRP A 5 54.52 -14.77 38.37
CA TRP A 5 53.46 -15.20 37.48
C TRP A 5 52.24 -14.31 37.70
N HIS A 6 52.03 -13.31 36.83
CA HIS A 6 50.77 -12.58 36.78
C HIS A 6 49.83 -13.27 35.79
N LEU A 7 48.77 -13.87 36.32
CA LEU A 7 47.66 -14.42 35.56
C LEU A 7 46.78 -13.25 35.08
N MET A 8 46.81 -12.96 33.78
CA MET A 8 45.85 -12.08 33.12
C MET A 8 44.44 -12.69 33.22
N LEU A 9 43.51 -11.95 33.81
CA LEU A 9 42.06 -12.19 33.69
C LEU A 9 41.44 -11.01 32.95
N VAL A 10 41.30 -11.19 31.64
CA VAL A 10 40.51 -10.32 30.77
C VAL A 10 39.04 -10.71 30.99
N LEU A 11 38.25 -9.86 31.64
CA LEU A 11 36.80 -10.02 31.68
C LEU A 11 36.15 -9.06 30.68
N GLY A 12 35.28 -9.64 29.86
CA GLY A 12 34.78 -9.12 28.61
C GLY A 12 33.85 -7.92 28.70
N LEU A 13 33.91 -7.15 27.61
CA LEU A 13 33.03 -6.09 27.17
C LEU A 13 31.59 -6.60 27.00
N GLY A 14 30.67 -6.12 27.83
CA GLY A 14 29.23 -6.34 27.66
C GLY A 14 28.56 -5.09 27.11
N LEU A 15 28.55 -4.93 25.78
CA LEU A 15 27.74 -3.90 25.10
C LEU A 15 26.41 -4.53 24.70
N THR A 16 25.40 -4.46 25.57
CA THR A 16 24.04 -4.90 25.24
C THR A 16 23.38 -3.83 24.37
N VAL A 17 23.45 -4.02 23.05
CA VAL A 17 22.59 -3.29 22.11
C VAL A 17 21.15 -3.71 22.35
N ALA A 18 20.38 -2.79 22.92
CA ALA A 18 18.93 -2.84 22.93
C ALA A 18 18.43 -2.60 21.49
N GLY A 19 17.97 -3.68 20.85
CA GLY A 19 17.23 -3.62 19.59
C GLY A 19 15.74 -3.80 19.83
N CYS A 20 15.04 -2.71 20.12
CA CYS A 20 13.59 -2.64 19.90
C CYS A 20 13.36 -2.36 18.42
N GLY A 21 12.99 -3.39 17.64
CA GLY A 21 12.63 -3.24 16.24
C GLY A 21 11.91 -4.48 15.76
N GLY A 22 10.58 -4.45 15.73
CA GLY A 22 9.76 -5.52 15.17
C GLY A 22 9.99 -5.60 13.67
N GLU A 23 10.89 -6.48 13.26
CA GLU A 23 11.16 -6.79 11.87
C GLU A 23 10.01 -7.66 11.33
N SER A 24 8.95 -7.03 10.82
CA SER A 24 8.09 -7.70 9.84
C SER A 24 9.00 -8.13 8.69
N GLY A 25 9.19 -9.44 8.50
CA GLY A 25 10.21 -10.08 7.65
C GLY A 25 10.08 -9.83 6.14
N GLU A 26 9.95 -8.57 5.74
CA GLU A 26 9.51 -8.10 4.43
C GLU A 26 10.61 -7.39 3.63
N GLY A 27 11.86 -7.61 4.05
CA GLY A 27 13.05 -7.01 3.44
C GLY A 27 13.15 -5.50 3.65
N PRO A 28 14.12 -4.82 3.02
CA PRO A 28 14.32 -3.39 3.18
C PRO A 28 13.14 -2.57 2.64
N VAL A 29 12.96 -1.36 3.19
CA VAL A 29 12.02 -0.37 2.67
C VAL A 29 12.65 0.31 1.46
N VAL A 30 12.19 -0.04 0.26
CA VAL A 30 12.66 0.54 -1.01
C VAL A 30 11.46 0.94 -1.88
N PRO A 31 11.62 1.94 -2.78
CA PRO A 31 10.56 2.32 -3.69
C PRO A 31 10.13 1.16 -4.60
N PRO A 32 8.83 1.04 -4.94
CA PRO A 32 8.39 0.07 -5.93
C PRO A 32 8.87 0.47 -7.33
N PRO A 33 8.94 -0.48 -8.27
CA PRO A 33 8.95 -0.17 -9.69
C PRO A 33 7.78 0.78 -10.05
N PRO A 34 7.99 1.76 -10.93
CA PRO A 34 6.92 2.62 -11.39
C PRO A 34 5.83 1.82 -12.10
N ALA A 35 4.61 2.35 -12.11
CA ALA A 35 3.53 1.79 -12.89
C ALA A 35 3.88 1.86 -14.39
N PRO A 36 3.56 0.84 -15.20
CA PRO A 36 3.75 0.90 -16.64
C PRO A 36 2.83 1.95 -17.27
N ALA A 37 3.12 2.37 -18.51
CA ALA A 37 2.44 3.48 -19.18
C ALA A 37 0.90 3.37 -19.19
N GLU A 38 0.33 2.17 -19.35
CA GLU A 38 -1.12 1.93 -19.32
C GLU A 38 -1.78 2.33 -17.98
N TYR A 39 -1.00 2.40 -16.90
CA TYR A 39 -1.44 2.71 -15.55
C TYR A 39 -0.88 4.04 -15.02
N ALA A 40 0.14 4.61 -15.66
CA ALA A 40 0.89 5.76 -15.15
C ALA A 40 0.00 7.00 -14.90
N ASP A 41 -1.01 7.20 -15.75
CA ASP A 41 -1.93 8.35 -15.69
C ASP A 41 -3.25 8.02 -14.95
N LYS A 42 -3.38 6.82 -14.37
CA LYS A 42 -4.56 6.42 -13.60
C LYS A 42 -4.48 6.96 -12.18
N HIS A 43 -5.51 7.69 -11.78
CA HIS A 43 -5.60 8.27 -10.44
C HIS A 43 -6.91 7.94 -9.74
N MET A 44 -6.88 8.04 -8.41
CA MET A 44 -8.07 7.99 -7.59
C MET A 44 -9.11 9.00 -8.12
N PRO A 45 -10.38 8.58 -8.31
CA PRO A 45 -11.41 9.51 -8.77
C PRO A 45 -11.56 10.73 -7.84
N ALA A 46 -11.88 11.88 -8.43
CA ALA A 46 -12.00 13.13 -7.68
C ALA A 46 -13.01 13.03 -6.54
N GLY A 47 -12.66 13.56 -5.36
CA GLY A 47 -13.50 13.55 -4.16
C GLY A 47 -13.48 12.25 -3.34
N TRP A 48 -12.86 11.17 -3.83
CA TRP A 48 -12.97 9.86 -3.17
C TRP A 48 -12.10 9.72 -1.93
N TRP A 49 -11.00 10.47 -1.81
CA TRP A 49 -10.04 10.33 -0.70
C TRP A 49 -10.67 10.50 0.70
N ALA A 50 -11.80 11.21 0.78
CA ALA A 50 -12.56 11.47 2.00
C ALA A 50 -13.99 10.89 1.98
N ASP A 51 -14.33 10.07 0.98
CA ASP A 51 -15.67 9.50 0.84
C ASP A 51 -15.84 8.28 1.76
N ALA A 52 -16.66 8.44 2.80
CA ALA A 52 -16.93 7.41 3.79
C ALA A 52 -17.76 6.22 3.25
N ALA A 53 -18.61 6.44 2.25
CA ALA A 53 -19.39 5.37 1.64
C ALA A 53 -18.48 4.48 0.79
N LYS A 54 -17.63 5.09 -0.06
CA LYS A 54 -16.63 4.34 -0.85
C LYS A 54 -15.60 3.64 0.03
N MET A 55 -15.25 4.23 1.16
CA MET A 55 -14.42 3.59 2.18
C MET A 55 -15.05 2.29 2.71
N GLU A 56 -16.33 2.31 3.07
CA GLU A 56 -17.04 1.15 3.58
C GLU A 56 -17.25 0.08 2.48
N GLU A 57 -17.57 0.49 1.25
CA GLU A 57 -17.64 -0.43 0.11
C GLU A 57 -16.28 -1.13 -0.13
N GLY A 58 -15.17 -0.39 -0.04
CA GLY A 58 -13.82 -0.92 -0.12
C GLY A 58 -13.50 -1.90 1.01
N ARG A 59 -13.93 -1.61 2.24
CA ARG A 59 -13.80 -2.52 3.39
C ARG A 59 -14.48 -3.86 3.11
N LYS A 60 -15.73 -3.83 2.63
CA LYS A 60 -16.52 -5.03 2.33
C LYS A 60 -15.88 -5.88 1.23
N LEU A 61 -15.37 -5.25 0.17
CA LEU A 61 -14.59 -5.93 -0.87
C LEU A 61 -13.32 -6.57 -0.29
N PHE A 62 -12.55 -5.81 0.49
CA PHE A 62 -11.27 -6.26 1.04
C PHE A 62 -11.39 -7.53 1.90
N ILE A 63 -12.48 -7.66 2.67
CA ILE A 63 -12.74 -8.84 3.51
C ILE A 63 -13.52 -9.96 2.81
N GLY A 64 -13.88 -9.78 1.53
CA GLY A 64 -14.67 -10.74 0.75
C GLY A 64 -16.16 -10.81 1.09
N GLU A 65 -16.72 -9.75 1.70
CA GLU A 65 -18.16 -9.65 1.99
C GLU A 65 -18.96 -9.40 0.70
N THR A 66 -18.48 -8.49 -0.17
CA THR A 66 -19.15 -8.17 -1.45
C THR A 66 -18.96 -9.26 -2.51
N ASN A 67 -17.77 -9.88 -2.54
CA ASN A 67 -17.43 -10.95 -3.47
C ASN A 67 -16.50 -11.96 -2.79
N PRO A 68 -16.95 -13.18 -2.45
CA PRO A 68 -16.15 -14.14 -1.70
C PRO A 68 -14.95 -14.70 -2.49
N ASP A 69 -14.96 -14.59 -3.83
CA ASP A 69 -13.79 -14.92 -4.66
C ASP A 69 -12.64 -13.92 -4.47
N VAL A 70 -12.93 -12.72 -3.96
CA VAL A 70 -12.00 -11.61 -3.75
C VAL A 70 -11.86 -11.37 -2.26
N ASN A 71 -10.80 -11.90 -1.65
CA ASN A 71 -10.56 -11.74 -0.22
C ASN A 71 -9.09 -11.38 0.06
N CYS A 72 -8.80 -10.08 0.01
CA CYS A 72 -7.49 -9.50 0.27
C CYS A 72 -7.03 -9.79 1.72
N ALA A 73 -7.96 -9.70 2.68
CA ALA A 73 -7.71 -9.95 4.09
C ALA A 73 -7.21 -11.38 4.40
N SER A 74 -7.51 -12.36 3.53
CA SER A 74 -7.02 -13.74 3.68
C SER A 74 -5.49 -13.89 3.60
N CYS A 75 -4.79 -12.85 3.11
CA CYS A 75 -3.34 -12.77 3.07
C CYS A 75 -2.82 -11.56 3.86
N HIS A 76 -3.47 -10.39 3.70
CA HIS A 76 -3.02 -9.11 4.26
C HIS A 76 -3.59 -8.80 5.65
N GLY A 77 -4.47 -9.66 6.18
CA GLY A 77 -5.14 -9.47 7.47
C GLY A 77 -6.24 -8.41 7.44
N LYS A 78 -7.26 -8.56 8.28
CA LYS A 78 -8.37 -7.59 8.38
C LYS A 78 -7.92 -6.25 8.96
N ASP A 79 -6.83 -6.25 9.72
CA ASP A 79 -6.18 -5.11 10.36
C ASP A 79 -4.96 -4.60 9.56
N GLY A 80 -4.74 -5.11 8.34
CA GLY A 80 -3.59 -4.77 7.50
C GLY A 80 -2.27 -5.43 7.93
N LYS A 81 -2.30 -6.25 8.99
CA LYS A 81 -1.16 -7.09 9.40
C LYS A 81 -1.17 -8.40 8.61
N PRO A 82 -0.09 -8.77 7.92
CA PRO A 82 -0.09 -9.94 7.06
C PRO A 82 -0.28 -11.23 7.89
N VAL A 83 -1.17 -12.09 7.42
CA VAL A 83 -1.43 -13.42 7.99
C VAL A 83 -0.79 -14.55 7.17
N LYS A 84 -0.26 -14.23 5.99
CA LYS A 84 0.53 -15.14 5.15
C LYS A 84 1.92 -14.58 4.90
N ALA A 85 2.92 -15.45 4.91
CA ALA A 85 4.30 -15.09 4.61
C ALA A 85 4.42 -14.45 3.21
N GLY A 86 5.16 -13.36 3.13
CA GLY A 86 5.37 -12.60 1.89
C GLY A 86 4.22 -11.66 1.49
N ALA A 87 3.09 -11.66 2.21
CA ALA A 87 2.09 -10.60 2.05
C ALA A 87 2.63 -9.28 2.62
N ARG A 88 2.23 -8.17 2.00
CA ARG A 88 2.64 -6.83 2.43
C ARG A 88 1.91 -6.42 3.71
N ASP A 89 2.66 -5.94 4.70
CA ASP A 89 2.15 -5.22 5.87
C ASP A 89 1.82 -3.77 5.49
N PHE A 90 0.51 -3.48 5.41
CA PHE A 90 0.02 -2.17 5.01
C PHE A 90 0.15 -1.11 6.12
N ARG A 91 0.52 -1.51 7.34
CA ARG A 91 0.67 -0.61 8.49
C ARG A 91 2.02 0.09 8.48
N VAL A 92 2.99 -0.39 7.67
CA VAL A 92 4.32 0.21 7.54
C VAL A 92 4.22 1.46 6.64
N GLY A 93 3.75 2.57 7.22
CA GLY A 93 3.51 3.83 6.52
C GLY A 93 4.71 4.35 5.72
N ASP A 94 5.93 4.22 6.27
CA ASP A 94 7.17 4.63 5.58
C ASP A 94 7.44 3.88 4.28
N ARG A 95 6.96 2.63 4.19
CA ARG A 95 7.00 1.86 2.94
C ARG A 95 5.82 2.22 2.06
N MET A 96 4.62 2.30 2.63
CA MET A 96 3.37 2.54 1.89
C MET A 96 3.37 3.88 1.16
N LYS A 97 3.98 4.92 1.76
CA LYS A 97 4.08 6.24 1.13
C LYS A 97 4.94 6.28 -0.13
N LEU A 98 5.75 5.26 -0.40
CA LEU A 98 6.61 5.18 -1.59
C LEU A 98 5.84 4.76 -2.86
N TYR A 99 4.63 4.25 -2.69
CA TYR A 99 3.78 3.77 -3.78
C TYR A 99 2.79 4.89 -4.14
N SER A 100 2.78 5.33 -5.40
CA SER A 100 1.73 6.24 -5.90
C SER A 100 0.40 5.52 -6.03
N ASP A 101 -0.72 6.24 -6.04
CA ASP A 101 -2.05 5.66 -6.22
C ASP A 101 -2.15 4.80 -7.49
N ALA A 102 -1.55 5.25 -8.59
CA ALA A 102 -1.39 4.47 -9.82
C ALA A 102 -0.67 3.13 -9.61
N VAL A 103 0.40 3.10 -8.81
CA VAL A 103 1.13 1.85 -8.51
C VAL A 103 0.28 0.91 -7.67
N TRP A 104 -0.45 1.42 -6.66
CA TRP A 104 -1.38 0.59 -5.89
C TRP A 104 -2.43 -0.03 -6.80
N PHE A 105 -3.08 0.78 -7.64
CA PHE A 105 -4.12 0.33 -8.55
C PHE A 105 -3.60 -0.71 -9.57
N TRP A 106 -2.41 -0.49 -10.13
CA TRP A 106 -1.75 -1.43 -11.02
C TRP A 106 -1.49 -2.78 -10.33
N ARG A 107 -0.95 -2.77 -9.10
CA ARG A 107 -0.62 -3.98 -8.34
C ARG A 107 -1.87 -4.80 -7.99
N ILE A 108 -3.00 -4.14 -7.72
CA ILE A 108 -4.28 -4.84 -7.54
C ILE A 108 -4.77 -5.39 -8.89
N SER A 109 -4.63 -4.62 -9.97
CA SER A 109 -5.13 -5.01 -11.30
C SER A 109 -4.40 -6.24 -11.84
N GLU A 110 -3.06 -6.22 -11.82
CA GLU A 110 -2.19 -7.20 -12.46
C GLU A 110 -1.54 -8.20 -11.49
N GLY A 111 -1.75 -8.01 -10.18
CA GLY A 111 -1.06 -8.76 -9.15
C GLY A 111 0.40 -8.32 -9.01
N VAL A 112 1.20 -9.15 -8.33
CA VAL A 112 2.63 -8.88 -8.15
C VAL A 112 3.43 -10.06 -8.72
N PRO A 113 4.20 -9.85 -9.79
CA PRO A 113 5.02 -10.90 -10.39
C PRO A 113 5.92 -11.58 -9.35
N ASN A 114 6.09 -12.90 -9.49
CA ASN A 114 6.90 -13.74 -8.59
C ASN A 114 6.41 -13.77 -7.13
N THR A 115 5.12 -13.49 -6.89
CA THR A 115 4.49 -13.62 -5.57
C THR A 115 3.22 -14.45 -5.65
N LYS A 116 2.52 -14.61 -4.51
CA LYS A 116 1.18 -15.23 -4.46
C LYS A 116 0.04 -14.23 -4.68
N MET A 117 0.33 -12.94 -4.84
CA MET A 117 -0.70 -11.92 -5.07
C MET A 117 -1.20 -12.00 -6.52
N LYS A 118 -2.47 -12.42 -6.66
CA LYS A 118 -3.13 -12.62 -7.95
C LYS A 118 -3.55 -11.29 -8.59
N ALA A 119 -3.74 -11.32 -9.90
CA ALA A 119 -4.41 -10.25 -10.64
C ALA A 119 -5.92 -10.25 -10.39
N TRP A 120 -6.52 -9.06 -10.23
CA TRP A 120 -7.95 -8.92 -9.98
C TRP A 120 -8.72 -8.21 -11.11
N LYS A 121 -8.05 -7.75 -12.18
CA LYS A 121 -8.66 -7.01 -13.30
C LYS A 121 -9.82 -7.75 -13.98
N SER A 122 -9.81 -9.08 -14.01
CA SER A 122 -10.89 -9.90 -14.60
C SER A 122 -12.06 -10.19 -13.65
N LYS A 123 -11.93 -9.85 -12.37
CA LYS A 123 -12.91 -10.14 -11.31
C LYS A 123 -13.54 -8.89 -10.70
N LEU A 124 -12.90 -7.75 -10.86
CA LEU A 124 -13.30 -6.46 -10.28
C LEU A 124 -13.34 -5.39 -11.36
N SER A 125 -14.34 -4.52 -11.28
CA SER A 125 -14.37 -3.27 -12.06
C SER A 125 -13.22 -2.35 -11.68
N ASP A 126 -12.88 -1.37 -12.54
CA ASP A 126 -11.94 -0.30 -12.17
C ASP A 126 -12.42 0.43 -10.91
N GLU A 127 -13.73 0.65 -10.79
CA GLU A 127 -14.33 1.31 -9.63
C GLU A 127 -14.05 0.54 -8.32
N ASP A 128 -14.25 -0.78 -8.32
CA ASP A 128 -14.04 -1.60 -7.13
C ASP A 128 -12.55 -1.71 -6.77
N ARG A 129 -11.65 -1.74 -7.77
CA ARG A 129 -10.21 -1.70 -7.51
C ARG A 129 -9.78 -0.36 -6.91
N TRP A 130 -10.41 0.76 -7.28
CA TRP A 130 -10.16 2.04 -6.61
C TRP A 130 -10.68 2.09 -5.17
N LYS A 131 -11.83 1.48 -4.88
CA LYS A 131 -12.31 1.34 -3.48
C LYS A 131 -11.35 0.52 -2.63
N LEU A 132 -10.74 -0.53 -3.21
CA LEU A 132 -9.68 -1.28 -2.54
C LEU A 132 -8.45 -0.40 -2.26
N VAL A 133 -7.94 0.37 -3.23
CA VAL A 133 -6.83 1.32 -2.98
C VAL A 133 -7.20 2.30 -1.86
N LEU A 134 -8.41 2.85 -1.92
CA LEU A 134 -8.92 3.81 -0.95
C LEU A 134 -8.95 3.21 0.46
N TYR A 135 -9.36 1.94 0.60
CA TYR A 135 -9.40 1.19 1.86
C TYR A 135 -8.03 0.74 2.35
N GLU A 136 -7.23 0.10 1.51
CA GLU A 136 -5.94 -0.47 1.90
C GLU A 136 -4.95 0.62 2.37
N ARG A 137 -4.95 1.80 1.76
CA ARG A 137 -4.11 2.92 2.22
C ARG A 137 -4.42 3.32 3.67
N ASN A 138 -5.64 3.10 4.16
CA ASN A 138 -6.05 3.55 5.49
C ASN A 138 -5.25 2.88 6.63
N PHE A 139 -4.64 1.71 6.40
CA PHE A 139 -3.86 1.01 7.42
C PHE A 139 -2.55 1.72 7.81
N GLY A 140 -1.91 2.41 6.87
CA GLY A 140 -0.61 3.07 7.09
C GLY A 140 -0.58 4.55 6.70
N LEU A 141 -1.63 5.02 6.02
CA LEU A 141 -1.75 6.37 5.44
C LEU A 141 -3.16 6.95 5.68
N ALA A 142 -3.74 6.66 6.86
CA ALA A 142 -5.05 7.18 7.27
C ALA A 142 -5.10 8.71 7.10
N GLY A 143 -6.20 9.20 6.52
CA GLY A 143 -6.39 10.64 6.27
C GLY A 143 -5.50 11.24 5.16
N LYS A 144 -4.68 10.45 4.46
CA LYS A 144 -3.84 10.92 3.35
C LYS A 144 -4.41 10.56 1.96
N GLY A 145 -4.14 11.41 0.97
CA GLY A 145 -4.38 11.17 -0.45
C GLY A 145 -3.13 11.45 -1.28
N TRP A 146 -3.03 10.84 -2.46
CA TRP A 146 -1.91 11.07 -3.38
C TRP A 146 -2.06 12.39 -4.12
N ASP A 147 -1.06 13.27 -4.01
CA ASP A 147 -0.94 14.50 -4.80
C ASP A 147 0.04 14.26 -5.95
N GLU A 148 -0.48 14.25 -7.17
CA GLU A 148 0.28 13.95 -8.38
C GLU A 148 1.32 15.03 -8.70
N GLY A 149 1.03 16.30 -8.42
CA GLY A 149 1.97 17.40 -8.64
C GLY A 149 3.15 17.36 -7.68
N LYS A 150 2.93 16.92 -6.44
CA LYS A 150 3.97 16.76 -5.41
C LYS A 150 4.63 15.40 -5.41
N LYS A 151 4.07 14.42 -6.12
CA LYS A 151 4.48 13.01 -6.09
C LYS A 151 4.59 12.48 -4.65
N ALA A 152 3.61 12.83 -3.83
CA ALA A 152 3.62 12.54 -2.40
C ALA A 152 2.22 12.38 -1.82
N TRP A 153 2.14 11.62 -0.73
CA TRP A 153 0.94 11.54 0.09
C TRP A 153 0.82 12.78 0.98
N VAL A 154 -0.28 13.50 0.84
CA VAL A 154 -0.61 14.71 1.61
C VAL A 154 -1.96 14.56 2.30
N ASP A 155 -2.40 15.52 3.10
CA ASP A 155 -3.73 15.48 3.72
C ASP A 155 -4.84 15.35 2.68
N ALA A 156 -5.72 14.36 2.85
CA ALA A 156 -6.77 14.03 1.89
C ALA A 156 -7.67 15.23 1.57
N ALA A 157 -7.95 16.07 2.56
CA ALA A 157 -8.72 17.30 2.38
C ALA A 157 -8.07 18.29 1.38
N ALA A 158 -6.73 18.31 1.30
CA ALA A 158 -6.01 19.16 0.36
C ALA A 158 -6.05 18.63 -1.08
N VAL A 159 -6.20 17.31 -1.27
CA VAL A 159 -6.29 16.68 -2.59
C VAL A 159 -7.72 16.69 -3.13
N SER A 160 -8.72 16.52 -2.25
CA SER A 160 -10.14 16.55 -2.61
C SER A 160 -10.66 17.93 -3.04
N ALA A 161 -9.90 18.99 -2.80
CA ALA A 161 -10.24 20.37 -3.19
C ALA A 161 -9.65 20.81 -4.54
N ALA A 162 -8.82 19.98 -5.19
CA ALA A 162 -8.30 20.28 -6.52
C ALA A 162 -9.42 20.12 -7.57
N PRO A 163 -9.57 21.07 -8.51
CA PRO A 163 -10.68 21.06 -9.45
C PRO A 163 -10.58 19.83 -10.34
N ALA A 164 -11.71 19.14 -10.51
CA ALA A 164 -11.86 18.04 -11.45
C ALA A 164 -11.34 18.46 -12.83
N ALA A 165 -10.17 17.96 -13.21
CA ALA A 165 -9.74 18.02 -14.60
C ALA A 165 -10.79 17.27 -15.42
N ALA A 166 -11.35 18.00 -16.40
CA ALA A 166 -12.52 17.65 -17.16
C ALA A 166 -12.53 16.19 -17.64
N ALA A 167 -13.61 15.48 -17.34
CA ALA A 167 -13.96 14.28 -18.08
C ALA A 167 -13.96 14.60 -19.59
N PRO A 168 -13.38 13.77 -20.46
CA PRO A 168 -13.48 13.98 -21.89
C PRO A 168 -14.96 13.94 -22.28
N ALA A 169 -15.40 15.01 -22.95
CA ALA A 169 -16.75 15.14 -23.49
C ALA A 169 -17.09 13.90 -24.33
N ALA A 170 -18.24 13.30 -24.03
CA ALA A 170 -18.84 12.27 -24.86
C ALA A 170 -18.97 12.81 -26.29
N ALA A 171 -18.36 12.10 -27.24
CA ALA A 171 -18.57 12.36 -28.66
C ALA A 171 -20.06 12.11 -28.99
N PRO A 172 -20.70 12.95 -29.83
CA PRO A 172 -22.09 12.75 -30.20
C PRO A 172 -22.22 11.47 -31.02
N GLU A 173 -23.15 10.61 -30.61
CA GLU A 173 -23.56 9.43 -31.37
C GLU A 173 -24.10 9.88 -32.74
N ALA A 174 -23.46 9.41 -33.80
CA ALA A 174 -23.94 9.59 -35.16
C ALA A 174 -25.14 8.67 -35.39
N GLY A 175 -26.31 9.28 -35.57
CA GLY A 175 -27.53 8.58 -35.96
C GLY A 175 -27.40 7.88 -37.32
N LYS A 176 -28.11 6.76 -37.44
CA LYS A 176 -28.56 6.16 -38.71
C LYS A 176 -30.06 6.02 -38.67
#